data_AF-A0AAV9C9Q4-F1
#
_entry.id   AF-A0AAV9C9Q4-F1
#
_cell.length_a   1.000
_cell.length_b   1.000
_cell.length_c   1.000
_cell.angle_alpha   90.00
_cell.angle_beta   90.00
_cell.angle_gamma   90.00
#
_symmetry.space_group_name_H-M   'P 1'
#
loop_
_entity.id
_entity.type
_entity.pdbx_description
1 polymer ?
#
loop_
_entity_poly.entity_id
_entity_poly.type
_entity_poly.pdbx_seq_one_letter_code
_entity_poly.pdbx_strand_id
1 'polypeptide(L)'
;MSSNPTMRSILVISCFFCLCFSLTTLIYFCHFYKYSWTPPIYAVHRLSVDELNLSSPTLWPKFELQIAVKNRNKLFGFSYGTGSKRGSTTVRYSSVSLAYGFHTPFYQEPNNVAIVQTELLRQILLLSDSARRSLMSDERRGAIALRGWYGIDVGGHAPRWR
;
A
#
# COMPACT_ATOMS: atom_id res chain seq x y z
N MET A 1 -35.92 -12.71 57.82
CA MET A 1 -34.72 -11.86 57.73
C MET A 1 -35.04 -10.61 56.93
N SER A 2 -35.15 -9.45 57.59
CA SER A 2 -35.34 -8.15 56.94
C SER A 2 -33.99 -7.68 56.39
N SER A 3 -33.86 -7.55 55.06
CA SER A 3 -32.64 -7.03 54.44
C SER A 3 -32.47 -5.53 54.78
N ASN A 4 -31.31 -5.16 55.28
CA ASN A 4 -30.97 -3.83 55.76
C ASN A 4 -31.08 -2.77 54.63
N PRO A 5 -31.87 -1.69 54.78
CA PRO A 5 -32.10 -0.70 53.71
C PRO A 5 -30.82 -0.03 53.18
N THR A 6 -29.81 0.13 54.03
CA THR A 6 -28.47 0.64 53.66
C THR A 6 -27.75 -0.27 52.66
N MET A 7 -27.90 -1.59 52.80
CA MET A 7 -27.27 -2.57 51.92
C MET A 7 -27.89 -2.57 50.51
N ARG A 8 -29.20 -2.33 50.42
CA ARG A 8 -29.91 -2.20 49.13
C ARG A 8 -29.47 -0.94 48.38
N SER A 9 -29.33 0.19 49.08
CA SER A 9 -28.88 1.45 48.46
C SER A 9 -27.46 1.36 47.92
N ILE A 10 -26.53 0.72 48.65
CA ILE A 10 -25.14 0.53 48.19
C ILE A 10 -25.09 -0.36 46.93
N LEU A 11 -25.88 -1.44 46.90
CA LEU A 11 -25.96 -2.33 45.74
C LEU A 11 -26.47 -1.60 44.49
N VAL A 12 -27.51 -0.77 44.65
CA VAL A 12 -28.10 0.01 43.54
C VAL A 12 -27.10 1.04 43.01
N ILE A 13 -26.41 1.77 43.89
CA ILE A 13 -25.40 2.76 43.50
C ILE A 13 -24.23 2.07 42.76
N SER A 14 -23.74 0.94 43.27
CA SER A 14 -22.68 0.15 42.62
C SER A 14 -23.10 -0.33 41.22
N CYS A 15 -24.32 -0.88 41.10
CA CYS A 15 -24.85 -1.34 39.83
C CYS A 15 -24.97 -0.20 38.81
N PHE A 16 -25.39 0.99 39.26
CA PHE A 16 -25.46 2.19 38.44
C PHE A 16 -24.07 2.60 37.90
N PHE A 17 -23.03 2.60 38.74
CA PHE A 17 -21.67 2.90 38.30
C PHE A 17 -21.11 1.85 37.33
N CYS A 18 -21.36 0.55 37.58
CA CYS A 18 -20.97 -0.53 36.68
C CYS A 18 -21.65 -0.39 35.30
N LEU A 19 -22.94 -0.04 35.28
CA LEU A 19 -23.71 0.13 34.05
C LEU A 19 -23.26 1.37 33.27
N CYS A 20 -22.95 2.47 33.97
CA CYS A 20 -22.36 3.65 33.34
C CYS A 20 -20.98 3.34 32.74
N PHE A 21 -20.12 2.60 33.44
CA PHE A 21 -18.79 2.23 32.94
C PHE A 21 -18.86 1.26 31.74
N SER A 22 -19.78 0.30 31.78
CA SER A 22 -19.98 -0.62 30.65
C SER A 22 -20.54 0.12 29.41
N LEU A 23 -21.43 1.09 29.60
CA LEU A 23 -21.91 1.95 28.51
C LEU A 23 -20.81 2.81 27.91
N THR A 24 -19.98 3.47 28.72
CA THR A 24 -18.91 4.35 28.21
C THR A 24 -17.85 3.56 27.44
N THR A 25 -17.45 2.40 27.96
CA THR A 25 -16.51 1.51 27.26
C THR A 25 -17.11 0.99 25.95
N LEU A 26 -18.39 0.60 25.93
CA LEU A 26 -19.07 0.17 24.71
C LEU A 26 -19.12 1.29 23.66
N ILE A 27 -19.48 2.52 24.06
CA ILE A 27 -19.53 3.68 23.15
C ILE A 27 -18.14 3.96 22.57
N TYR A 28 -17.10 3.96 23.42
CA TYR A 28 -15.73 4.16 22.98
C TYR A 28 -15.28 3.08 21.98
N PHE A 29 -15.60 1.82 22.27
CA PHE A 29 -15.29 0.69 21.40
C PHE A 29 -16.02 0.79 20.05
N CYS A 30 -17.31 1.12 20.04
CA CYS A 30 -18.07 1.36 18.82
C CYS A 30 -17.48 2.50 17.98
N HIS A 31 -17.05 3.59 18.61
CA HIS A 31 -16.35 4.67 17.93
C HIS A 31 -15.00 4.20 17.34
N PHE A 32 -14.23 3.42 18.09
CA PHE A 32 -12.94 2.90 17.65
C PHE A 32 -13.08 2.00 16.41
N TYR A 33 -14.06 1.09 16.39
CA TYR A 33 -14.31 0.20 15.24
C TYR A 33 -14.78 0.95 13.99
N LYS A 34 -15.45 2.09 14.15
CA LYS A 34 -15.82 2.96 13.01
C LYS A 34 -14.59 3.52 12.29
N TYR A 35 -13.45 3.61 12.97
CA TYR A 35 -12.18 4.03 12.40
C TYR A 35 -11.28 2.86 11.98
N SER A 36 -11.90 1.72 11.65
CA SER A 36 -11.21 0.53 11.17
C SER A 36 -10.18 0.87 10.08
N TRP A 37 -9.01 0.23 10.23
CA TRP A 37 -7.85 0.45 9.38
C TRP A 37 -8.20 0.13 7.93
N THR A 38 -8.13 1.16 7.08
CA THR A 38 -8.37 1.02 5.65
C THR A 38 -7.04 0.90 4.92
N PRO A 39 -6.75 -0.20 4.21
CA PRO A 39 -5.51 -0.31 3.49
C PRO A 39 -5.41 0.78 2.41
N PRO A 40 -4.20 1.31 2.16
CA PRO A 40 -3.96 2.26 1.09
C PRO A 40 -4.26 1.65 -0.28
N ILE A 41 -4.69 2.49 -1.22
CA ILE A 41 -4.89 2.11 -2.63
C ILE A 41 -3.66 2.53 -3.43
N TYR A 42 -3.26 1.68 -4.36
CA TYR A 42 -2.17 1.94 -5.30
C TYR A 42 -2.70 1.95 -6.72
N ALA A 43 -2.26 2.91 -7.51
CA ALA A 43 -2.56 2.98 -8.94
C ALA A 43 -1.33 3.44 -9.71
N VAL A 44 -1.12 2.91 -10.91
CA VAL A 44 -0.13 3.47 -11.83
C VAL A 44 -0.63 4.84 -12.24
N HIS A 45 0.14 5.88 -11.91
CA HIS A 45 -0.16 7.26 -12.30
C HIS A 45 0.40 7.55 -13.68
N ARG A 46 1.68 7.17 -13.90
CA ARG A 46 2.37 7.33 -15.17
C ARG A 46 3.41 6.24 -15.34
N LEU A 47 3.54 5.74 -16.56
CA LEU A 47 4.64 4.89 -17.00
C LEU A 47 5.14 5.44 -18.34
N SER A 48 6.41 5.80 -18.42
CA SER A 48 7.08 6.13 -19.67
C SER A 48 8.31 5.26 -19.87
N VAL A 49 8.57 4.99 -21.16
CA VAL A 49 9.71 4.21 -21.63
C VAL A 49 10.41 5.05 -22.69
N ASP A 50 11.63 5.45 -22.41
CA ASP A 50 12.49 6.16 -23.34
C ASP A 50 13.65 5.25 -23.78
N GLU A 51 14.33 5.61 -24.87
CA GLU A 51 15.56 4.94 -25.34
C GLU A 51 15.36 3.44 -25.69
N LEU A 52 14.15 3.04 -26.09
CA LEU A 52 13.86 1.67 -26.53
C LEU A 52 14.34 1.42 -27.97
N ASN A 53 15.57 0.94 -28.16
CA ASN A 53 16.10 0.58 -29.48
C ASN A 53 15.99 -0.92 -29.79
N LEU A 54 14.85 -1.37 -30.32
CA LEU A 54 14.59 -2.79 -30.63
C LEU A 54 15.41 -3.38 -31.80
N SER A 55 16.24 -2.56 -32.46
CA SER A 55 17.11 -2.99 -33.56
C SER A 55 18.31 -3.82 -33.07
N SER A 56 18.65 -3.72 -31.78
CA SER A 56 19.71 -4.48 -31.12
C SER A 56 19.12 -5.56 -30.21
N PRO A 57 19.77 -6.73 -30.07
CA PRO A 57 19.39 -7.74 -29.07
C PRO A 57 19.63 -7.25 -27.63
N THR A 58 20.52 -6.26 -27.46
CA THR A 58 20.84 -5.63 -26.19
C THR A 58 20.12 -4.29 -26.09
N LEU A 59 19.31 -4.10 -25.05
CA LEU A 59 18.53 -2.89 -24.81
C LEU A 59 18.95 -2.18 -23.52
N TRP A 60 18.88 -0.84 -23.53
CA TRP A 60 19.09 0.02 -22.35
C TRP A 60 17.97 1.06 -22.18
N PRO A 61 16.70 0.62 -22.12
CA PRO A 61 15.58 1.53 -22.00
C PRO A 61 15.62 2.28 -20.66
N LYS A 62 15.20 3.54 -20.68
CA LYS A 62 14.97 4.33 -19.48
C LYS A 62 13.49 4.22 -19.12
N PHE A 63 13.21 3.62 -17.97
CA PHE A 63 11.86 3.54 -17.44
C PHE A 63 11.64 4.61 -16.39
N GLU A 64 10.53 5.34 -16.50
CA GLU A 64 10.04 6.20 -15.43
C GLU A 64 8.66 5.71 -15.02
N LEU A 65 8.52 5.31 -13.75
CA LEU A 65 7.26 4.88 -13.18
C LEU A 65 6.88 5.79 -12.02
N GLN A 66 5.68 6.34 -12.10
CA GLN A 66 5.04 7.10 -11.05
C GLN A 66 3.81 6.34 -10.57
N ILE A 67 3.71 6.17 -9.26
CA ILE A 67 2.62 5.44 -8.61
C ILE A 67 1.87 6.41 -7.71
N ALA A 68 0.56 6.48 -7.89
CA ALA A 68 -0.31 7.17 -6.96
C ALA A 68 -0.63 6.24 -5.78
N VAL A 69 -0.30 6.70 -4.58
CA VAL A 69 -0.63 6.04 -3.32
C VAL A 69 -1.69 6.87 -2.62
N LYS A 70 -2.84 6.28 -2.33
CA LYS A 70 -3.95 6.96 -1.64
C LYS A 70 -4.15 6.36 -0.25
N ASN A 71 -3.89 7.15 0.78
CA ASN A 71 -4.28 6.84 2.14
C ASN A 71 -5.75 7.21 2.34
N ARG A 72 -6.59 6.24 2.70
CA ARG A 72 -8.03 6.45 2.96
C ARG A 72 -8.37 6.57 4.45
N ASN A 73 -7.40 6.37 5.33
CA ASN A 73 -7.63 6.51 6.76
C ASN A 73 -7.82 7.96 7.12
N LYS A 74 -8.81 8.24 7.98
CA LYS A 74 -9.13 9.60 8.43
C LYS A 74 -8.26 10.05 9.61
N LEU A 75 -7.71 9.10 10.37
CA LEU A 75 -6.99 9.37 11.62
C LEU A 75 -5.52 8.99 11.58
N PHE A 76 -5.13 8.05 10.71
CA PHE A 76 -3.79 7.44 10.74
C PHE A 76 -3.06 7.69 9.43
N GLY A 77 -1.80 8.13 9.54
CA GLY A 77 -0.86 8.18 8.43
C GLY A 77 -0.15 6.83 8.23
N PHE A 78 0.64 6.75 7.16
CA PHE A 78 1.45 5.58 6.83
C PHE A 78 2.91 5.95 6.58
N SER A 79 3.80 5.14 7.14
CA SER A 79 5.21 5.12 6.78
C SER A 79 5.45 4.00 5.77
N TYR A 80 6.03 4.35 4.63
CA TYR A 80 6.34 3.43 3.54
C TYR A 80 7.85 3.22 3.45
N GLY A 81 8.29 1.97 3.24
CA GLY A 81 9.71 1.65 3.07
C GLY A 81 10.57 1.88 4.32
N THR A 82 9.95 2.06 5.50
CA THR A 82 10.64 2.21 6.79
C THR A 82 10.91 0.85 7.42
N GLY A 83 12.17 0.59 7.82
CA GLY A 83 12.59 -0.65 8.48
C GLY A 83 13.57 -1.47 7.64
N SER A 84 13.70 -2.77 7.93
CA SER A 84 14.61 -3.70 7.24
C SER A 84 14.15 -4.10 5.84
N LYS A 85 13.02 -3.58 5.37
CA LYS A 85 12.47 -3.87 4.04
C LYS A 85 12.16 -2.58 3.30
N ARG A 86 12.90 -2.35 2.21
CA ARG A 86 12.57 -1.33 1.21
C ARG A 86 11.53 -1.93 0.29
N GLY A 87 10.41 -1.24 0.08
CA GLY A 87 9.50 -1.75 -0.93
C GLY A 87 10.08 -1.53 -2.33
N SER A 88 9.67 -2.39 -3.23
CA SER A 88 10.28 -2.57 -4.53
C SER A 88 9.23 -2.54 -5.63
N THR A 89 9.72 -2.21 -6.81
CA THR A 89 8.93 -2.11 -8.02
C THR A 89 9.58 -2.97 -9.07
N THR A 90 8.80 -3.67 -9.87
CA THR A 90 9.30 -4.41 -11.03
C THR A 90 8.39 -4.17 -12.23
N VAL A 91 8.98 -3.73 -13.33
CA VAL A 91 8.30 -3.59 -14.62
C VAL A 91 8.54 -4.86 -15.42
N ARG A 92 7.49 -5.47 -15.96
CA ARG A 92 7.57 -6.71 -16.74
C ARG A 92 6.84 -6.58 -18.07
N TYR A 93 7.38 -7.24 -19.08
CA TYR A 93 6.68 -7.51 -20.33
C TYR A 93 6.57 -9.02 -20.50
N SER A 94 5.32 -9.52 -20.53
CA SER A 94 5.04 -10.95 -20.40
C SER A 94 5.73 -11.54 -19.16
N SER A 95 6.56 -12.57 -19.32
CA SER A 95 7.36 -13.21 -18.27
C SER A 95 8.71 -12.55 -18.01
N VAL A 96 9.15 -11.60 -18.84
CA VAL A 96 10.48 -10.98 -18.76
C VAL A 96 10.46 -9.76 -17.85
N SER A 97 11.40 -9.69 -16.91
CA SER A 97 11.63 -8.49 -16.10
C SER A 97 12.38 -7.45 -16.92
N LEU A 98 11.78 -6.28 -17.09
CA LEU A 98 12.36 -5.18 -17.86
C LEU A 98 13.11 -4.17 -16.98
N ALA A 99 12.66 -3.97 -15.76
CA ALA A 99 13.32 -3.08 -14.81
C ALA A 99 12.92 -3.44 -13.38
N TYR A 100 13.78 -3.11 -12.43
CA TYR A 100 13.49 -3.19 -11.01
C TYR A 100 14.01 -1.94 -10.31
N GLY A 101 13.37 -1.56 -9.21
CA GLY A 101 13.76 -0.38 -8.45
C GLY A 101 13.25 -0.42 -7.03
N PHE A 102 13.74 0.50 -6.23
CA PHE A 102 13.31 0.72 -4.85
C PHE A 102 12.69 2.10 -4.74
N HIS A 103 11.73 2.26 -3.85
CA HIS A 103 11.20 3.59 -3.54
C HIS A 103 11.94 4.20 -2.34
N THR A 104 12.11 5.51 -2.39
CA THR A 104 12.56 6.29 -1.24
C THR A 104 11.50 6.20 -0.14
N PRO A 105 11.89 5.97 1.13
CA PRO A 105 10.95 5.98 2.23
C PRO A 105 10.22 7.31 2.33
N PHE A 106 8.92 7.29 2.60
CA PHE A 106 8.13 8.50 2.77
C PHE A 106 7.00 8.27 3.77
N TYR A 107 6.54 9.37 4.37
CA TYR A 107 5.37 9.39 5.25
C TYR A 107 4.21 10.04 4.52
N GLN A 108 3.02 9.44 4.67
CA GLN A 108 1.78 9.99 4.14
C GLN A 108 0.81 10.27 5.27
N GLU A 109 0.36 11.52 5.34
CA GLU A 109 -0.67 11.95 6.28
C GLU A 109 -2.03 11.25 6.04
N PRO A 110 -2.94 11.26 7.03
CA PRO A 110 -4.31 10.79 6.87
C PRO A 110 -5.01 11.44 5.66
N ASN A 111 -5.82 10.66 4.95
CA ASN A 111 -6.66 11.10 3.83
C ASN A 111 -5.92 11.85 2.70
N ASN A 112 -4.63 11.54 2.51
CA ASN A 112 -3.81 12.18 1.49
C ASN A 112 -3.59 11.28 0.25
N VAL A 113 -3.18 11.88 -0.87
CA VAL A 113 -2.70 11.21 -2.08
C VAL A 113 -1.27 11.66 -2.34
N ALA A 114 -0.35 10.71 -2.51
CA ALA A 114 1.04 10.97 -2.82
C ALA A 114 1.38 10.35 -4.17
N ILE A 115 2.12 11.08 -5.01
CA ILE A 115 2.71 10.55 -6.24
C ILE A 115 4.15 10.21 -5.93
N VAL A 116 4.47 8.92 -5.99
CA VAL A 116 5.80 8.40 -5.71
C VAL A 116 6.48 8.11 -7.03
N GLN A 117 7.56 8.85 -7.32
CA GLN A 117 8.45 8.51 -8.40
C GLN A 117 9.36 7.38 -7.96
N THR A 118 9.44 6.33 -8.77
CA THR A 118 10.33 5.20 -8.48
C THR A 118 11.61 5.34 -9.27
N GLU A 119 12.75 5.25 -8.59
CA GLU A 119 14.04 5.09 -9.25
C GLU A 119 14.17 3.65 -9.73
N LEU A 120 13.95 3.44 -11.03
CA LEU A 120 14.19 2.16 -11.68
C LEU A 120 15.65 2.07 -12.09
N LEU A 121 16.32 1.01 -11.66
CA LEU A 121 17.70 0.74 -12.05
C LEU A 121 17.73 0.41 -13.54
N ARG A 122 18.60 1.12 -14.28
CA ARG A 122 18.89 0.75 -15.67
C ARG A 122 19.50 -0.64 -15.68
N GLN A 123 18.89 -1.55 -16.43
CA GLN A 123 19.41 -2.89 -16.66
C GLN A 123 19.71 -3.07 -18.13
N ILE A 124 20.80 -3.79 -18.39
CA ILE A 124 21.05 -4.37 -19.71
C ILE A 124 20.05 -5.48 -19.90
N LEU A 125 19.16 -5.34 -20.86
CA LEU A 125 18.21 -6.39 -21.20
C LEU A 125 18.68 -7.18 -22.41
N LEU A 126 18.78 -8.49 -22.23
CA LEU A 126 18.99 -9.44 -23.31
C LEU A 126 17.65 -10.14 -23.56
N LEU A 127 16.92 -9.74 -24.60
CA LEU A 127 15.66 -10.40 -24.96
C LEU A 127 15.95 -11.61 -25.84
N SER A 128 15.17 -12.67 -25.67
CA SER A 128 15.10 -13.72 -26.69
C SER A 128 14.57 -13.13 -28.00
N ASP A 129 14.95 -13.70 -29.13
CA ASP A 129 14.44 -13.26 -30.43
C ASP A 129 12.91 -13.32 -30.53
N SER A 130 12.28 -14.30 -29.89
CA SER A 130 10.83 -14.41 -29.80
C SER A 130 10.21 -13.24 -29.04
N ALA A 131 10.74 -12.89 -27.85
CA ALA A 131 10.25 -11.78 -27.05
C ALA A 131 10.48 -10.44 -27.76
N ARG A 132 11.64 -10.27 -28.42
CA ARG A 132 11.97 -9.07 -29.19
C ARG A 132 11.03 -8.88 -30.37
N ARG A 133 10.75 -9.93 -31.15
CA ARG A 133 9.80 -9.87 -32.28
C ARG A 133 8.38 -9.56 -31.84
N SER A 134 7.93 -10.17 -30.73
CA SER A 134 6.61 -9.84 -30.16
C SER A 134 6.54 -8.39 -29.72
N LEU A 135 7.56 -7.89 -29.02
CA LEU A 135 7.61 -6.50 -28.56
C LEU A 135 7.61 -5.51 -29.74
N MET A 136 8.38 -5.78 -30.81
CA MET A 136 8.37 -4.99 -32.04
C MET A 136 7.00 -4.99 -32.75
N SER A 137 6.31 -6.14 -32.75
CA SER A 137 4.97 -6.25 -33.34
C SER A 137 3.92 -5.48 -32.53
N ASP A 138 4.00 -5.55 -31.20
CA ASP A 138 3.11 -4.82 -30.30
C ASP A 138 3.36 -3.30 -30.37
N GLU A 139 4.62 -2.88 -30.44
CA GLU A 139 5.00 -1.48 -30.65
C GLU A 139 4.42 -0.91 -31.95
N ARG A 140 4.62 -1.61 -33.08
CA ARG A 140 4.07 -1.19 -34.39
C ARG A 140 2.55 -1.06 -34.40
N ARG A 141 1.87 -1.81 -33.54
CA ARG A 141 0.40 -1.78 -33.38
C ARG A 141 -0.07 -0.77 -32.33
N GLY A 142 0.85 -0.08 -31.64
CA GLY A 142 0.53 0.79 -30.51
C GLY A 142 -0.07 0.04 -29.31
N ALA A 143 0.20 -1.27 -29.18
CA ALA A 143 -0.48 -2.18 -28.26
C ALA A 143 0.49 -2.82 -27.24
N ILE A 144 1.51 -2.08 -26.78
CA ILE A 144 2.45 -2.60 -25.78
C ILE A 144 1.74 -2.71 -24.41
N ALA A 145 1.40 -3.94 -24.02
CA ALA A 145 0.86 -4.23 -22.71
C ALA A 145 1.98 -4.46 -21.68
N LEU A 146 2.38 -3.41 -20.98
CA LEU A 146 3.31 -3.50 -19.85
C LEU A 146 2.56 -3.83 -18.55
N ARG A 147 3.14 -4.72 -17.73
CA ARG A 147 2.65 -4.96 -16.35
C ARG A 147 3.66 -4.41 -15.35
N GLY A 148 3.23 -3.43 -14.57
CA GLY A 148 3.95 -2.98 -13.38
C GLY A 148 3.51 -3.79 -12.16
N TRP A 149 4.46 -4.38 -11.46
CA TRP A 149 4.26 -4.96 -10.13
C TRP A 149 4.82 -4.00 -9.09
N TYR A 150 4.00 -3.69 -8.09
CA TYR A 150 4.38 -2.82 -6.99
C TYR A 150 4.20 -3.54 -5.66
N GLY A 151 5.30 -3.73 -4.94
CA GLY A 151 5.31 -4.32 -3.61
C GLY A 151 5.75 -3.28 -2.60
N ILE A 152 4.84 -2.85 -1.72
CA ILE A 152 5.25 -2.16 -0.49
C ILE A 152 5.12 -3.11 0.68
N ASP A 153 6.22 -3.24 1.44
CA ASP A 153 6.12 -3.66 2.83
C ASP A 153 5.68 -2.44 3.64
N VAL A 154 4.40 -2.41 4.02
CA VAL A 154 3.87 -1.35 4.87
C VAL A 154 4.38 -1.64 6.27
N GLY A 155 5.43 -0.94 6.69
CA GLY A 155 6.02 -1.03 8.03
C GLY A 155 5.12 -0.51 9.17
N GLY A 156 3.81 -0.60 9.00
CA GLY A 156 2.86 -0.47 10.09
C GLY A 156 2.62 -1.86 10.66
N HIS A 157 2.97 -2.09 11.91
CA HIS A 157 2.37 -3.18 12.67
C HIS A 157 0.84 -3.03 12.55
N ALA A 158 0.23 -3.83 11.68
CA ALA A 158 -1.17 -4.16 11.84
C ALA A 158 -1.29 -4.72 13.27
N PRO A 159 -2.14 -4.16 14.15
CA PRO A 159 -2.35 -4.77 15.45
C PRO A 159 -2.85 -6.20 15.20
N ARG A 160 -1.96 -7.17 15.40
CA ARG A 160 -2.33 -8.57 15.50
C ARG A 160 -3.03 -8.71 16.85
N TRP A 161 -4.35 -8.58 16.83
CA TRP A 161 -5.16 -9.07 17.93
C TRP A 161 -5.08 -10.61 17.87
N ARG A 162 -4.23 -11.18 18.73
CA ARG A 162 -4.44 -12.52 19.28
C ARG A 162 -5.38 -12.39 20.47
#